data_AF-A0AAW8FZV9-F1
#
_entry.id   AF-A0AAW8FZV9-F1
#
_cell.length_a   1.000
_cell.length_b   1.000
_cell.length_c   1.000
_cell.angle_alpha   90.00
_cell.angle_beta   90.00
_cell.angle_gamma   90.00
#
_symmetry.space_group_name_H-M   'P 1'
#
loop_
_entity.id
_entity.type
_entity.pdbx_description
1 polymer ?
#
loop_
_entity_poly.entity_id
_entity_poly.type
_entity_poly.pdbx_seq_one_letter_code
_entity_poly.pdbx_strand_id
1 'polypeptide(L)'
;MIKKFLTLILPVCFLSLFSLTSCDDLEIPVPFDIPVTVEQTLPFATVQTSSYLRYPEIALNLDVDATIKEKYPKLSINNLKSAKLTGFTIEYISSNLGNKLDIINSAKIYIKAPNLPEVLIGTVENNTNPNQLVINTIDTELIDYLRSKQNSLILEVKGAKSSVDELKVNLKPVFKISLGL
;
A
#
# COMPACT_ATOMS: atom_id res chain seq x y z
N MET A 1 76.90 46.25 23.65
CA MET A 1 75.72 46.94 23.09
C MET A 1 74.48 46.33 23.76
N ILE A 2 73.77 47.12 24.55
CA ILE A 2 72.63 46.73 25.40
C ILE A 2 71.35 46.68 24.57
N LYS A 3 70.47 45.69 24.81
CA LYS A 3 68.99 45.79 24.81
C LYS A 3 68.41 44.45 25.29
N LYS A 4 68.02 44.36 26.56
CA LYS A 4 66.67 44.60 27.11
C LYS A 4 65.72 43.41 26.91
N PHE A 5 65.56 42.66 28.01
CA PHE A 5 64.32 42.09 28.55
C PHE A 5 63.03 42.58 27.87
N LEU A 6 62.18 41.64 27.43
CA LEU A 6 60.76 41.67 27.81
C LEU A 6 60.16 40.26 27.79
N THR A 7 59.67 39.90 28.97
CA THR A 7 58.89 38.74 29.36
C THR A 7 57.49 38.78 28.73
N LEU A 8 56.96 37.64 28.26
CA LEU A 8 55.54 37.33 28.44
C LEU A 8 55.33 35.82 28.59
N ILE A 9 54.46 35.51 29.55
CA ILE A 9 54.17 34.26 30.23
C ILE A 9 53.06 33.47 29.49
N LEU A 10 53.13 32.13 29.57
CA LEU A 10 52.12 31.08 29.30
C LEU A 10 50.68 31.46 29.79
N PRO A 11 49.55 30.85 29.31
CA PRO A 11 49.33 29.39 29.41
C PRO A 11 48.44 28.71 28.33
N VAL A 12 48.50 27.38 28.40
CA VAL A 12 47.65 26.33 27.83
C VAL A 12 46.15 26.55 28.08
N CYS A 13 45.32 26.33 27.05
CA CYS A 13 43.89 25.96 27.10
C CYS A 13 43.46 25.58 25.67
N PHE A 14 43.45 24.31 25.25
CA PHE A 14 42.41 23.32 25.53
C PHE A 14 40.98 23.89 25.46
N LEU A 15 40.61 24.46 24.30
CA LEU A 15 39.24 24.69 23.87
C LEU A 15 39.21 24.46 22.35
N SER A 16 38.31 23.72 21.73
CA SER A 16 37.17 22.96 22.20
C SER A 16 36.74 22.18 20.97
N LEU A 17 36.74 20.86 21.07
CA LEU A 17 36.00 19.96 20.20
C LEU A 17 34.51 20.36 20.27
N PHE A 18 34.09 21.32 19.45
CA PHE A 18 32.70 21.41 19.04
C PHE A 18 32.56 20.54 17.80
N SER A 19 32.60 19.23 18.02
CA SER A 19 31.73 18.35 17.25
C SER A 19 30.33 18.90 17.48
N LEU A 20 29.84 19.69 16.51
CA LEU A 20 28.43 19.97 16.37
C LEU A 20 27.78 18.60 16.22
N THR A 21 27.40 18.00 17.35
CA THR A 21 26.40 16.98 17.38
C THR A 21 25.17 17.69 16.86
N SER A 22 24.97 17.59 15.54
CA SER A 22 23.67 17.82 14.95
C SER A 22 22.73 16.98 15.82
N CYS A 23 21.86 17.66 16.57
CA CYS A 23 20.61 17.03 16.96
C CYS A 23 20.03 16.54 15.65
N ASP A 24 20.20 15.24 15.38
CA ASP A 24 19.34 14.53 14.45
C ASP A 24 17.97 14.73 15.08
N ASP A 25 17.23 15.75 14.61
CA ASP A 25 15.83 15.88 14.92
C ASP A 25 15.26 14.51 14.60
N LEU A 26 14.73 13.83 15.63
CA LEU A 26 14.07 12.56 15.47
C LEU A 26 12.80 12.86 14.67
N GLU A 27 12.94 12.92 13.35
CA GLU A 27 11.83 13.11 12.43
C GLU A 27 10.89 11.92 12.62
N ILE A 28 9.83 12.15 13.40
CA ILE A 28 8.78 11.17 13.62
C ILE A 28 8.13 10.93 12.25
N PRO A 29 8.21 9.71 11.70
CA PRO A 29 7.71 9.47 10.36
C PRO A 29 6.20 9.66 10.34
N VAL A 30 5.72 10.55 9.49
CA VAL A 30 4.29 10.76 9.31
C VAL A 30 3.72 9.63 8.46
N PRO A 31 2.53 9.09 8.82
CA PRO A 31 1.83 8.11 8.00
C PRO A 31 1.64 8.60 6.56
N PHE A 32 1.68 7.68 5.60
CA PHE A 32 1.58 8.01 4.19
C PHE A 32 0.87 6.93 3.39
N ASP A 33 0.33 7.34 2.24
CA ASP A 33 -0.43 6.45 1.38
C ASP A 33 0.47 5.91 0.24
N ILE A 34 0.33 4.63 -0.04
CA ILE A 34 0.91 3.95 -1.19
C ILE A 34 -0.25 3.57 -2.14
N PRO A 35 -0.50 4.37 -3.19
CA PRO A 35 -1.44 4.00 -4.23
C PRO A 35 -0.82 2.93 -5.13
N VAL A 36 -1.57 1.87 -5.41
CA VAL A 36 -1.18 0.85 -6.38
C VAL A 36 -2.20 0.88 -7.52
N THR A 37 -1.74 0.62 -8.75
CA THR A 37 -2.63 0.41 -9.90
C THR A 37 -2.23 -0.88 -10.59
N VAL A 38 -3.17 -1.82 -10.69
CA VAL A 38 -2.98 -3.09 -11.39
C VAL A 38 -4.05 -3.21 -12.46
N GLU A 39 -3.62 -3.30 -13.71
CA GLU A 39 -4.50 -3.62 -14.82
C GLU A 39 -4.74 -5.13 -14.88
N GLN A 40 -6.00 -5.56 -14.94
CA GLN A 40 -6.35 -6.98 -15.00
C GLN A 40 -7.45 -7.22 -16.03
N THR A 41 -7.27 -8.30 -16.79
CA THR A 41 -8.35 -8.90 -17.59
C THR A 41 -9.04 -9.96 -16.73
N LEU A 42 -10.33 -9.77 -16.49
CA LEU A 42 -11.15 -10.67 -15.67
C LEU A 42 -12.18 -11.35 -16.59
N PRO A 43 -12.16 -12.69 -16.71
CA PRO A 43 -13.17 -13.42 -17.45
C PRO A 43 -14.48 -13.45 -16.65
N PHE A 44 -15.34 -12.47 -16.89
CA PHE A 44 -16.63 -12.36 -16.22
C PHE A 44 -17.67 -13.29 -16.85
N ALA A 45 -17.71 -14.53 -16.37
CA ALA A 45 -18.88 -15.38 -16.53
C ALA A 45 -19.80 -15.21 -15.32
N THR A 46 -20.55 -14.11 -15.27
CA THR A 46 -21.60 -13.94 -14.26
C THR A 46 -22.81 -14.77 -14.65
N VAL A 47 -23.06 -15.89 -14.01
CA VAL A 47 -24.39 -16.50 -14.03
C VAL A 47 -25.27 -15.76 -13.02
N GLN A 48 -26.58 -15.64 -13.27
CA GLN A 48 -27.50 -15.08 -12.27
C GLN A 48 -27.63 -16.08 -11.12
N THR A 49 -26.64 -16.10 -10.22
CA THR A 49 -26.56 -17.06 -9.12
C THR A 49 -26.63 -16.36 -7.78
N SER A 50 -27.12 -17.07 -6.78
CA SER A 50 -27.01 -16.67 -5.37
C SER A 50 -25.57 -16.76 -4.83
N SER A 51 -24.69 -17.51 -5.51
CA SER A 51 -23.30 -17.79 -5.12
C SER A 51 -22.28 -16.81 -5.71
N TYR A 52 -21.15 -16.66 -5.01
CA TYR A 52 -19.98 -15.91 -5.48
C TYR A 52 -19.09 -16.79 -6.36
N LEU A 53 -18.57 -16.22 -7.44
CA LEU A 53 -17.51 -16.79 -8.28
C LEU A 53 -16.16 -16.22 -7.83
N ARG A 54 -15.21 -17.11 -7.56
CA ARG A 54 -13.86 -16.75 -7.13
C ARG A 54 -12.89 -16.70 -8.31
N TYR A 55 -12.17 -15.60 -8.45
CA TYR A 55 -11.13 -15.43 -9.47
C TYR A 55 -9.77 -15.94 -9.00
N PRO A 56 -8.86 -16.24 -9.95
CA PRO A 56 -7.45 -16.47 -9.64
C PRO A 56 -6.82 -15.28 -8.90
N GLU A 57 -5.71 -15.56 -8.22
CA GLU A 57 -4.91 -14.55 -7.53
C GLU A 57 -4.37 -13.49 -8.50
N ILE A 58 -4.44 -12.24 -8.07
CA ILE A 58 -3.92 -11.09 -8.80
C ILE A 58 -2.74 -10.54 -8.01
N ALA A 59 -1.53 -10.72 -8.53
CA ALA A 59 -0.32 -10.23 -7.87
C ALA A 59 -0.34 -8.69 -7.78
N LEU A 60 -0.12 -8.16 -6.59
CA LEU A 60 0.02 -6.71 -6.38
C LEU A 60 1.42 -6.20 -6.70
N ASN A 61 2.44 -7.08 -6.59
CA ASN A 61 3.85 -6.76 -6.80
C ASN A 61 4.32 -5.52 -6.00
N LEU A 62 3.76 -5.32 -4.81
CA LEU A 62 4.05 -4.15 -3.99
C LEU A 62 5.33 -4.36 -3.17
N ASP A 63 6.34 -3.50 -3.37
CA ASP A 63 7.56 -3.44 -2.57
C ASP A 63 7.49 -2.30 -1.56
N VAL A 64 6.90 -2.58 -0.39
CA VAL A 64 6.75 -1.59 0.69
C VAL A 64 8.10 -1.17 1.25
N ASP A 65 9.10 -2.06 1.30
CA ASP A 65 10.44 -1.71 1.77
C ASP A 65 11.11 -0.67 0.87
N ALA A 66 11.04 -0.86 -0.45
CA ALA A 66 11.54 0.12 -1.41
C ALA A 66 10.82 1.47 -1.26
N THR A 67 9.49 1.45 -1.13
CA THR A 67 8.69 2.67 -0.98
C THR A 67 9.02 3.41 0.33
N ILE A 68 9.24 2.69 1.43
CA ILE A 68 9.67 3.27 2.70
C ILE A 68 11.04 3.92 2.54
N LYS A 69 12.01 3.24 1.93
CA LYS A 69 13.38 3.75 1.76
C LYS A 69 13.46 4.96 0.85
N GLU A 70 12.58 5.05 -0.16
CA GLU A 70 12.47 6.23 -1.02
C GLU A 70 12.04 7.46 -0.22
N LYS A 71 11.08 7.30 0.69
CA LYS A 71 10.55 8.41 1.49
C LYS A 71 11.37 8.72 2.76
N TYR A 72 11.88 7.68 3.41
CA TYR A 72 12.62 7.74 4.66
C TYR A 72 13.86 6.82 4.55
N PRO A 73 14.99 7.31 4.00
CA PRO A 73 16.16 6.48 3.67
C PRO A 73 16.81 5.73 4.85
N LYS A 74 16.60 6.21 6.08
CA LYS A 74 17.09 5.57 7.32
C LYS A 74 16.17 4.44 7.82
N LEU A 75 14.98 4.28 7.23
CA LEU A 75 13.96 3.31 7.67
C LEU A 75 13.80 2.17 6.67
N SER A 76 13.14 1.11 7.11
CA SER A 76 12.86 -0.09 6.31
C SER A 76 11.50 -0.68 6.68
N ILE A 77 11.14 -1.78 6.03
CA ILE A 77 9.96 -2.59 6.38
C ILE A 77 9.93 -3.04 7.85
N ASN A 78 11.09 -3.11 8.53
CA ASN A 78 11.16 -3.46 9.95
C ASN A 78 10.59 -2.35 10.85
N ASN A 79 10.53 -1.11 10.37
CA ASN A 79 9.97 0.04 11.08
C ASN A 79 8.45 0.15 10.91
N LEU A 80 7.81 -0.76 10.18
CA LEU A 80 6.36 -0.75 9.96
C LEU A 80 5.59 -1.00 11.26
N LYS A 81 4.71 -0.07 11.64
CA LYS A 81 3.85 -0.12 12.84
C LYS A 81 2.38 -0.36 12.53
N SER A 82 1.91 0.09 11.38
CA SER A 82 0.58 -0.26 10.86
C SER A 82 0.57 -0.16 9.34
N ALA A 83 -0.21 -1.03 8.70
CA ALA A 83 -0.55 -0.96 7.30
C ALA A 83 -2.03 -1.31 7.11
N LYS A 84 -2.82 -0.41 6.53
CA LYS A 84 -4.27 -0.59 6.38
C LYS A 84 -4.73 -0.23 4.98
N LEU A 85 -5.71 -0.95 4.46
CA LEU A 85 -6.37 -0.58 3.20
C LEU A 85 -7.37 0.55 3.48
N THR A 86 -7.12 1.73 2.92
CA THR A 86 -7.95 2.93 3.18
C THR A 86 -8.83 3.32 2.01
N GLY A 87 -8.55 2.80 0.81
CA GLY A 87 -9.42 2.93 -0.34
C GLY A 87 -9.16 1.79 -1.31
N PHE A 88 -10.21 1.34 -1.99
CA PHE A 88 -10.07 0.45 -3.12
C PHE A 88 -11.20 0.70 -4.12
N THR A 89 -10.83 1.08 -5.34
CA THR A 89 -11.77 1.17 -6.47
C THR A 89 -11.36 0.21 -7.57
N ILE A 90 -12.35 -0.41 -8.22
CA ILE A 90 -12.18 -1.14 -9.48
C ILE A 90 -12.81 -0.29 -10.59
N GLU A 91 -12.04 0.12 -11.58
CA GLU A 91 -12.51 0.96 -12.68
C GLU A 91 -12.63 0.16 -13.98
N TYR A 92 -13.70 0.40 -14.72
CA TYR A 92 -13.90 -0.18 -16.05
C TYR A 92 -12.93 0.46 -17.06
N ILE A 93 -12.31 -0.38 -17.89
CA ILE A 93 -11.52 0.09 -19.05
C ILE A 93 -12.25 -0.28 -20.34
N SER A 94 -12.52 -1.57 -20.54
CA SER A 94 -13.12 -2.10 -21.77
C SER A 94 -13.77 -3.46 -21.55
N SER A 95 -14.47 -3.95 -22.57
CA SER A 95 -15.16 -5.24 -22.59
C SER A 95 -15.19 -5.82 -23.99
N ASN A 96 -15.23 -7.14 -24.12
CA ASN A 96 -15.35 -7.80 -25.44
C ASN A 96 -16.78 -7.76 -25.99
N LEU A 97 -17.80 -7.87 -25.12
CA LEU A 97 -19.23 -7.95 -25.53
C LEU A 97 -20.05 -6.73 -25.10
N GLY A 98 -19.41 -5.67 -24.63
CA GLY A 98 -20.04 -4.39 -24.28
C GLY A 98 -20.60 -4.31 -22.86
N ASN A 99 -20.42 -5.36 -22.04
CA ASN A 99 -20.83 -5.30 -20.64
C ASN A 99 -19.92 -4.38 -19.83
N LYS A 100 -20.45 -3.92 -18.71
CA LYS A 100 -19.81 -2.99 -17.79
C LYS A 100 -19.91 -3.51 -16.36
N LEU A 101 -19.44 -2.74 -15.37
CA LEU A 101 -19.35 -3.21 -13.98
C LEU A 101 -20.72 -3.33 -13.27
N ASP A 102 -21.81 -2.82 -13.86
CA ASP A 102 -23.18 -2.99 -13.35
C ASP A 102 -23.68 -4.44 -13.45
N ILE A 103 -22.96 -5.30 -14.19
CA ILE A 103 -23.24 -6.76 -14.18
C ILE A 103 -22.82 -7.42 -12.87
N ILE A 104 -21.99 -6.76 -12.06
CA ILE A 104 -21.53 -7.23 -10.75
C ILE A 104 -22.43 -6.57 -9.70
N ASN A 105 -23.20 -7.38 -8.99
CA ASN A 105 -24.04 -6.91 -7.88
C ASN A 105 -23.21 -6.72 -6.62
N SER A 106 -22.38 -7.71 -6.29
CA SER A 106 -21.56 -7.67 -5.08
C SER A 106 -20.17 -8.23 -5.34
N ALA A 107 -19.19 -7.79 -4.57
CA ALA A 107 -17.88 -8.39 -4.56
C ALA A 107 -17.27 -8.41 -3.15
N LYS A 108 -16.46 -9.42 -2.89
CA LYS A 108 -15.61 -9.54 -1.71
C LYS A 108 -14.17 -9.56 -2.17
N ILE A 109 -13.34 -8.81 -1.46
CA ILE A 109 -11.92 -8.70 -1.73
C ILE A 109 -11.17 -9.31 -0.57
N TYR A 110 -10.28 -10.24 -0.89
CA TYR A 110 -9.35 -10.83 0.06
C TYR A 110 -7.92 -10.46 -0.31
N ILE A 111 -7.05 -10.39 0.70
CA ILE A 111 -5.61 -10.35 0.52
C ILE A 111 -5.01 -11.69 0.93
N LYS A 112 -3.94 -12.09 0.24
CA LYS A 112 -3.17 -13.29 0.53
C LYS A 112 -1.68 -12.98 0.47
N ALA A 113 -0.92 -13.69 1.29
CA ALA A 113 0.53 -13.72 1.29
C ALA A 113 1.03 -15.12 1.68
N PRO A 114 2.31 -15.46 1.41
CA PRO A 114 2.84 -16.79 1.69
C PRO A 114 2.74 -17.12 3.18
N ASN A 115 2.29 -18.34 3.49
CA ASN A 115 2.15 -18.86 4.86
C ASN A 115 1.18 -18.09 5.76
N LEU A 116 0.34 -17.21 5.21
CA LEU A 116 -0.72 -16.52 5.94
C LEU A 116 -2.09 -16.97 5.41
N PRO A 117 -3.11 -17.04 6.29
CA PRO A 117 -4.49 -17.27 5.85
C PRO A 117 -4.96 -16.11 4.99
N GLU A 118 -5.98 -16.33 4.18
CA GLU A 118 -6.60 -15.24 3.43
C GLU A 118 -7.45 -14.38 4.37
N VAL A 119 -7.43 -13.07 4.16
CA VAL A 119 -8.19 -12.13 5.00
C VAL A 119 -9.07 -11.25 4.12
N LEU A 120 -10.34 -11.12 4.51
CA LEU A 120 -11.29 -10.21 3.87
C LEU A 120 -10.89 -8.77 4.20
N ILE A 121 -10.67 -7.95 3.17
CA ILE A 121 -10.22 -6.56 3.29
C ILE A 121 -11.23 -5.54 2.79
N GLY A 122 -12.30 -5.99 2.13
CA GLY A 122 -13.37 -5.11 1.70
C GLY A 122 -14.48 -5.81 0.96
N THR A 123 -15.63 -5.14 0.89
CA THR A 123 -16.80 -5.62 0.16
C THR A 123 -17.50 -4.48 -0.58
N VAL A 124 -18.22 -4.83 -1.63
CA VAL A 124 -19.22 -3.97 -2.25
C VAL A 124 -20.49 -4.79 -2.40
N GLU A 125 -21.63 -4.18 -2.13
CA GLU A 125 -22.93 -4.83 -2.21
C GLU A 125 -23.88 -3.91 -2.98
N ASN A 126 -24.79 -4.50 -3.76
CA ASN A 126 -25.78 -3.77 -4.55
C ASN A 126 -25.20 -2.70 -5.48
N ASN A 127 -24.07 -2.99 -6.12
CA ASN A 127 -23.53 -2.09 -7.13
C ASN A 127 -24.52 -1.92 -8.29
N THR A 128 -24.64 -0.67 -8.71
CA THR A 128 -25.41 -0.24 -9.89
C THR A 128 -24.59 0.63 -10.83
N ASN A 129 -23.34 0.95 -10.45
CA ASN A 129 -22.49 1.83 -11.23
C ASN A 129 -21.79 1.01 -12.34
N PRO A 130 -21.94 1.41 -13.61
CA PRO A 130 -21.35 0.68 -14.72
C PRO A 130 -19.84 0.92 -14.87
N ASN A 131 -19.30 2.03 -14.36
CA ASN A 131 -17.93 2.42 -14.63
C ASN A 131 -16.97 2.15 -13.46
N GLN A 132 -17.48 1.92 -12.25
CA GLN A 132 -16.65 1.66 -11.09
C GLN A 132 -17.33 0.79 -10.03
N LEU A 133 -16.54 0.00 -9.31
CA LEU A 133 -16.91 -0.58 -8.02
C LEU A 133 -16.11 0.15 -6.92
N VAL A 134 -16.81 0.82 -6.02
CA VAL A 134 -16.20 1.42 -4.82
C VAL A 134 -16.31 0.42 -3.69
N ILE A 135 -15.17 -0.12 -3.27
CA ILE A 135 -15.11 -1.15 -2.23
C ILE A 135 -15.15 -0.47 -0.87
N ASN A 136 -16.08 -0.89 -0.02
CA ASN A 136 -16.08 -0.55 1.39
C ASN A 136 -14.96 -1.33 2.08
N THR A 137 -13.89 -0.64 2.46
CA THR A 137 -12.74 -1.28 3.11
C THR A 137 -13.10 -1.66 4.54
N ILE A 138 -12.52 -2.77 5.00
CA ILE A 138 -12.62 -3.21 6.39
C ILE A 138 -11.36 -2.75 7.10
N ASP A 139 -11.52 -2.23 8.32
CA ASP A 139 -10.40 -1.81 9.16
C ASP A 139 -9.63 -3.04 9.69
N THR A 140 -8.76 -3.57 8.85
CA THR A 140 -7.92 -4.72 9.15
C THR A 140 -6.45 -4.34 9.06
N GLU A 141 -5.65 -4.81 10.02
CA GLU A 141 -4.20 -4.65 10.02
C GLU A 141 -3.56 -5.62 9.02
N LEU A 142 -2.77 -5.09 8.08
CA LEU A 142 -2.21 -5.81 6.94
C LEU A 142 -0.68 -5.87 6.94
N ILE A 143 -0.04 -5.47 8.05
CA ILE A 143 1.42 -5.51 8.22
C ILE A 143 2.04 -6.79 7.68
N ASP A 144 1.56 -7.96 8.13
CA ASP A 144 2.22 -9.23 7.83
C ASP A 144 2.04 -9.64 6.36
N TYR A 145 0.96 -9.18 5.73
CA TYR A 145 0.69 -9.40 4.32
C TYR A 145 1.58 -8.52 3.43
N LEU A 146 1.82 -7.27 3.84
CA LEU A 146 2.60 -6.31 3.05
C LEU A 146 4.11 -6.39 3.31
N ARG A 147 4.56 -7.12 4.35
CA ARG A 147 5.98 -7.46 4.55
C ARG A 147 6.52 -8.34 3.42
N SER A 148 5.68 -9.21 2.87
CA SER A 148 6.05 -10.05 1.72
C SER A 148 5.92 -9.27 0.42
N LYS A 149 6.85 -9.48 -0.51
CA LYS A 149 6.72 -9.00 -1.91
C LYS A 149 5.79 -9.87 -2.75
N GLN A 150 5.41 -11.05 -2.24
CA GLN A 150 4.55 -12.02 -2.90
C GLN A 150 3.11 -11.90 -2.39
N ASN A 151 2.59 -10.68 -2.31
CA ASN A 151 1.21 -10.42 -1.92
C ASN A 151 0.29 -10.41 -3.15
N SER A 152 -0.93 -10.92 -2.97
CA SER A 152 -1.94 -11.01 -4.01
C SER A 152 -3.32 -10.64 -3.49
N LEU A 153 -4.17 -10.19 -4.41
CA LEU A 153 -5.60 -10.01 -4.17
C LEU A 153 -6.37 -11.19 -4.71
N ILE A 154 -7.49 -11.49 -4.07
CA ILE A 154 -8.46 -12.46 -4.56
C ILE A 154 -9.83 -11.80 -4.59
N LEU A 155 -10.48 -11.89 -5.74
CA LEU A 155 -11.80 -11.32 -5.97
C LEU A 155 -12.82 -12.45 -5.97
N GLU A 156 -13.86 -12.28 -5.17
CA GLU A 156 -15.09 -13.08 -5.26
C GLU A 156 -16.21 -12.16 -5.71
N VAL A 157 -16.90 -12.49 -6.81
CA VAL A 157 -17.96 -11.64 -7.36
C VAL A 157 -19.27 -12.38 -7.44
N LYS A 158 -20.36 -11.65 -7.24
CA LYS A 158 -21.73 -12.11 -7.44
C LYS A 158 -22.37 -11.28 -8.53
N GLY A 159 -22.91 -11.95 -9.56
CA GLY A 159 -23.56 -11.29 -10.69
C GLY A 159 -24.93 -10.71 -10.34
N ALA A 160 -25.27 -9.57 -10.95
CA ALA A 160 -26.62 -9.00 -10.91
C ALA A 160 -27.57 -9.68 -11.92
N LYS A 161 -27.02 -10.13 -13.05
CA LYS A 161 -27.72 -10.77 -14.17
C LYS A 161 -26.82 -11.83 -14.79
N SER A 162 -27.40 -12.74 -15.57
CA SER A 162 -26.63 -13.71 -16.32
C SER A 162 -26.00 -13.01 -17.52
N SER A 163 -24.68 -12.94 -17.57
CA SER A 163 -23.86 -12.36 -18.62
C SER A 163 -22.52 -13.06 -18.69
N VAL A 164 -22.00 -13.23 -19.91
CA VAL A 164 -20.65 -13.70 -20.15
C VAL A 164 -19.94 -12.60 -20.91
N ASP A 165 -18.80 -12.15 -20.39
CA ASP A 165 -17.91 -11.17 -21.02
C ASP A 165 -16.49 -11.34 -20.46
N GLU A 166 -15.55 -10.67 -21.07
CA GLU A 166 -14.22 -10.46 -20.52
C GLU A 166 -14.07 -8.95 -20.31
N LEU A 167 -13.98 -8.53 -19.05
CA LEU A 167 -13.82 -7.12 -18.72
C LEU A 167 -12.36 -6.84 -18.40
N LYS A 168 -11.86 -5.77 -18.99
CA LYS A 168 -10.59 -5.18 -18.64
C LYS A 168 -10.82 -4.10 -17.60
N VAL A 169 -10.16 -4.20 -16.46
CA VAL A 169 -10.36 -3.32 -15.31
C VAL A 169 -9.03 -2.81 -14.74
N ASN A 170 -9.09 -1.66 -14.08
CA ASN A 170 -8.01 -1.15 -13.24
C ASN A 170 -8.37 -1.33 -11.77
N LEU A 171 -7.56 -2.10 -11.06
CA LEU A 171 -7.63 -2.23 -9.61
C LEU A 171 -6.78 -1.14 -8.97
N LYS A 172 -7.38 -0.32 -8.11
CA LYS A 172 -6.71 0.81 -7.44
C LYS A 172 -6.82 0.72 -5.92
N PRO A 173 -6.11 -0.20 -5.26
CA PRO A 173 -6.02 -0.19 -3.80
C PRO A 173 -5.07 0.91 -3.30
N VAL A 174 -5.37 1.46 -2.14
CA VAL A 174 -4.59 2.51 -1.46
C VAL A 174 -4.29 2.04 -0.04
N PHE A 175 -3.00 1.79 0.23
CA PHE A 175 -2.54 1.34 1.54
C PHE A 175 -1.98 2.51 2.34
N LYS A 176 -2.51 2.74 3.54
CA LYS A 176 -1.97 3.70 4.49
C LYS A 176 -0.94 3.02 5.39
N ILE A 177 0.26 3.56 5.39
CA ILE A 177 1.43 3.03 6.08
C ILE A 177 1.81 3.96 7.21
N SER A 178 2.01 3.41 8.41
CA SER A 178 2.53 4.13 9.58
C SER A 178 3.82 3.46 10.02
N LEU A 179 4.87 4.27 10.24
CA LEU A 179 6.17 3.79 10.70
C LEU A 179 6.42 4.22 12.15
N GLY A 180 7.32 3.50 12.82
CA GLY A 180 7.83 3.86 14.13
C GLY A 180 9.35 3.82 14.13
N LEU A 181 9.92 4.69 14.95
CA LEU A 181 11.35 4.75 15.22
C LEU A 181 11.80 3.56 16.07
#